data_AF-A0A7W4CX55-F1
#
_entry.id   AF-A0A7W4CX55-F1
#
_cell.length_a   1.000
_cell.length_b   1.000
_cell.length_c   1.000
_cell.angle_alpha   90.00
_cell.angle_beta   90.00
_cell.angle_gamma   90.00
#
_symmetry.space_group_name_H-M   'P 1'
#
loop_
_entity.id
_entity.type
_entity.pdbx_description
1 polymer ?
#
loop_
_entity_poly.entity_id
_entity_poly.type
_entity_poly.pdbx_seq_one_letter_code
_entity_poly.pdbx_strand_id
1 'polypeptide(L)'
;MPESFDDTTVLGALNRSIMTATHLEPKHAGAVAAARALAAKIDAWDTIVQWAIEDAHESEARGARPSVPANDNTSLPSFLKYLESLQLVPPAAEKAKPGPAPTASPAQQALNDMRKGLGQPLSVVS
;
A
#
# COMPACT_ATOMS: atom_id res chain seq x y z
N MET A 1 5.68 27.99 -6.07
CA MET A 1 5.71 26.85 -7.00
C MET A 1 5.43 25.62 -6.16
N PRO A 2 4.40 24.80 -6.42
CA PRO A 2 4.37 23.49 -5.78
C PRO A 2 5.69 22.79 -6.15
N GLU A 3 6.39 22.22 -5.17
CA GLU A 3 7.54 21.35 -5.46
C GLU A 3 7.09 20.33 -6.50
N SER A 4 7.76 20.30 -7.66
CA SER A 4 7.48 19.30 -8.67
C SER A 4 7.68 17.92 -8.04
N PHE A 5 6.78 16.99 -8.35
CA PHE A 5 7.03 15.56 -8.10
C PHE A 5 8.08 15.11 -9.11
N ASP A 6 9.33 15.57 -8.93
CA ASP A 6 10.45 15.17 -9.77
C ASP A 6 10.60 13.65 -9.74
N ASP A 7 11.08 13.07 -10.86
CA ASP A 7 11.42 11.66 -11.02
C ASP A 7 12.50 11.26 -10.00
N THR A 8 12.06 10.96 -8.80
CA THR A 8 12.90 10.70 -7.64
C THR A 8 12.56 9.32 -7.12
N THR A 9 13.60 8.56 -6.81
CA THR A 9 13.46 7.21 -6.28
C THR A 9 12.61 7.20 -5.02
N VAL A 10 11.95 6.08 -4.73
CA VAL A 10 11.13 5.92 -3.53
C VAL A 10 11.96 6.21 -2.27
N LEU A 11 13.23 5.78 -2.26
CA LEU A 11 14.17 6.09 -1.19
C LEU A 11 14.49 7.59 -1.09
N GLY A 12 14.68 8.25 -2.24
CA GLY A 12 14.91 9.69 -2.31
C GLY A 12 13.74 10.49 -1.75
N ALA A 13 12.52 10.14 -2.16
CA ALA A 13 11.29 10.74 -1.65
C ALA A 13 11.13 10.52 -0.14
N LEU A 14 11.30 9.29 0.35
CA LEU A 14 11.25 8.97 1.78
C LEU A 14 12.25 9.81 2.59
N ASN A 15 13.50 9.91 2.13
CA ASN A 15 14.53 10.65 2.86
C ASN A 15 14.18 12.13 2.98
N ARG A 16 13.63 12.74 1.92
CA ARG A 16 13.13 14.13 2.00
C ARG A 16 12.01 14.25 3.03
N SER A 17 11.02 13.35 3.02
CA SER A 17 9.93 13.36 4.02
C SER A 17 10.44 13.21 5.44
N ILE A 18 11.46 12.37 5.68
CA ILE A 18 12.08 12.23 7.00
C ILE A 18 12.80 13.51 7.41
N MET A 19 13.53 14.16 6.50
CA MET A 19 14.27 15.39 6.78
C MET A 19 13.37 16.58 7.08
N THR A 20 12.17 16.62 6.50
CA THR A 20 11.19 17.70 6.73
C THR A 20 10.27 17.44 7.91
N ALA A 21 10.17 16.19 8.38
CA ALA A 21 9.33 15.83 9.53
C ALA A 21 9.91 16.34 10.86
N THR A 22 9.15 17.21 11.53
CA THR A 22 9.56 17.85 12.80
C THR A 22 9.22 17.01 14.03
N HIS A 23 8.39 15.97 13.89
CA HIS A 23 7.88 15.13 14.98
C HIS A 23 8.67 13.82 15.17
N LEU A 24 9.65 13.53 14.31
CA LEU A 24 10.42 12.29 14.40
C LEU A 24 11.51 12.36 15.47
N GLU A 25 11.39 11.51 16.47
CA GLU A 25 12.37 11.28 17.55
C GLU A 25 13.25 10.03 17.32
N PRO A 26 14.37 9.89 18.07
CA PRO A 26 15.25 8.71 17.99
C PRO A 26 14.58 7.35 18.19
N LYS A 27 13.47 7.28 18.95
CA LYS A 27 12.68 6.06 19.15
C LYS A 27 12.11 5.48 17.84
N HIS A 28 11.97 6.29 16.80
CA HIS A 28 11.47 5.87 15.49
C HIS A 28 12.56 5.29 14.58
N ALA A 29 13.84 5.26 15.01
CA ALA A 29 14.96 4.85 14.17
C ALA A 29 14.77 3.46 13.53
N GLY A 30 14.18 2.51 14.25
CA GLY A 30 13.88 1.17 13.72
C GLY A 30 12.88 1.19 12.56
N ALA A 31 11.79 1.95 12.70
CA ALA A 31 10.79 2.10 11.65
C ALA A 31 11.35 2.86 10.44
N VAL A 32 12.18 3.88 10.66
CA VAL A 32 12.89 4.60 9.60
C VAL A 32 13.85 3.67 8.83
N ALA A 33 14.63 2.85 9.54
CA ALA A 33 15.54 1.90 8.90
C ALA A 33 14.80 0.85 8.07
N ALA A 34 13.69 0.31 8.60
CA ALA A 34 12.85 -0.64 7.88
C ALA A 34 12.20 -0.01 6.62
N ALA A 35 11.68 1.21 6.73
CA ALA A 35 11.12 1.95 5.60
C ALA A 35 12.17 2.19 4.51
N ARG A 36 13.41 2.56 4.88
CA ARG A 36 14.53 2.74 3.93
C ARG A 36 14.92 1.45 3.23
N ALA A 37 14.99 0.33 3.95
CA ALA A 37 15.30 -0.96 3.37
C ALA A 37 14.26 -1.39 2.32
N LEU A 38 12.97 -1.18 2.61
CA LEU A 38 11.90 -1.46 1.66
C LEU A 38 11.93 -0.51 0.47
N ALA A 39 12.15 0.79 0.69
CA ALA A 39 12.27 1.76 -0.39
C ALA A 39 13.43 1.40 -1.35
N ALA A 40 14.60 1.07 -0.81
CA ALA A 40 15.75 0.62 -1.61
C ALA A 40 15.45 -0.65 -2.41
N LYS A 41 14.71 -1.59 -1.82
CA LYS A 41 14.27 -2.82 -2.51
C LYS A 41 13.31 -2.51 -3.68
N ILE A 42 12.38 -1.58 -3.48
CA ILE A 42 11.44 -1.15 -4.52
C ILE A 42 12.20 -0.50 -5.68
N ASP A 43 13.12 0.43 -5.38
CA ASP A 43 13.92 1.11 -6.40
C ASP A 43 14.82 0.14 -7.20
N ALA A 44 15.41 -0.85 -6.51
CA ALA A 44 16.26 -1.85 -7.15
C ALA A 44 15.48 -2.78 -8.07
N TRP A 45 14.17 -2.96 -7.86
CA TRP A 45 13.35 -3.87 -8.66
C TRP A 45 13.33 -3.48 -10.14
N ASP A 46 13.14 -2.19 -10.44
CA ASP A 46 13.11 -1.70 -11.81
C ASP A 46 14.45 -1.93 -12.53
N THR A 47 15.55 -1.76 -11.79
CA THR A 47 16.91 -2.02 -12.30
C THR A 47 17.12 -3.52 -12.59
N ILE A 48 16.69 -4.40 -11.68
CA ILE A 48 16.79 -5.86 -11.85
C ILE A 48 15.97 -6.33 -13.06
N VAL A 49 14.76 -5.80 -13.22
CA VAL A 49 13.90 -6.12 -14.36
C VAL A 49 14.57 -5.66 -15.66
N GLN A 50 15.13 -4.45 -15.67
CA GLN A 50 15.82 -3.91 -16.83
C GLN A 50 17.03 -4.77 -17.23
N TRP A 51 17.88 -5.15 -16.28
CA TRP A 51 19.01 -6.06 -16.54
C TRP A 51 18.56 -7.42 -17.06
N ALA A 52 17.50 -8.00 -16.49
CA ALA A 52 16.97 -9.28 -16.96
C ALA A 52 16.43 -9.21 -18.41
N ILE A 53 15.89 -8.05 -18.80
CA ILE A 53 15.45 -7.79 -20.17
C ILE A 53 16.66 -7.67 -21.10
N GLU A 54 17.67 -6.90 -20.72
CA GLU A 54 18.92 -6.73 -21.47
C GLU A 54 19.63 -8.08 -21.69
N ASP A 55 19.82 -8.87 -20.64
CA ASP A 55 20.42 -10.21 -20.71
C ASP A 55 19.65 -11.13 -21.68
N ALA A 56 18.32 -11.07 -21.69
CA ALA A 56 17.50 -11.86 -22.61
C ALA A 56 17.66 -11.42 -24.07
N HIS A 57 17.85 -10.12 -24.31
CA HIS A 57 18.11 -9.59 -25.65
C HIS A 57 19.50 -9.96 -26.18
N GLU A 58 20.50 -10.06 -25.31
CA GLU A 58 21.88 -10.43 -25.66
C GLU A 58 22.09 -11.95 -25.81
N SER A 59 21.23 -12.77 -25.20
CA SER A 59 21.30 -14.22 -25.32
C SER A 59 20.99 -14.72 -26.74
N GLU A 60 21.76 -15.68 -27.26
CA GLU A 60 21.58 -16.25 -28.61
C GLU A 60 20.21 -16.95 -28.81
N ALA A 61 19.49 -17.21 -27.72
CA ALA A 61 18.12 -17.70 -27.74
C ALA A 61 17.14 -16.58 -28.06
N ARG A 62 17.08 -16.15 -29.34
CA ARG A 62 16.09 -15.19 -29.84
C ARG A 62 14.67 -15.56 -29.37
N GLY A 63 14.09 -14.72 -28.51
CA GLY A 63 12.73 -14.89 -27.98
C GLY A 63 12.63 -15.59 -26.63
N ALA A 64 13.76 -15.85 -25.95
CA ALA A 64 13.75 -16.31 -24.56
C ALA A 64 13.10 -15.26 -23.64
N ARG A 65 12.29 -15.73 -22.69
CA ARG A 65 11.65 -14.86 -21.69
C ARG A 65 12.71 -14.37 -20.69
N PRO A 66 12.75 -13.07 -20.36
CA PRO A 66 13.62 -12.53 -19.30
C PRO A 66 13.51 -13.33 -17.99
N SER A 67 14.65 -13.71 -17.44
CA SER A 67 14.72 -14.37 -16.13
C SER A 67 14.64 -13.32 -15.03
N VAL A 68 13.43 -12.83 -14.77
CA VAL A 68 13.17 -11.93 -13.65
C VAL A 68 12.94 -12.76 -12.39
N PRO A 69 13.48 -12.37 -11.22
CA PRO A 69 13.14 -13.00 -9.95
C PRO A 69 11.62 -12.98 -9.69
N ALA A 70 11.14 -13.75 -8.71
CA ALA A 70 9.74 -13.70 -8.33
C ALA A 70 9.39 -12.31 -7.75
N ASN A 71 8.34 -11.67 -8.28
CA ASN A 71 7.89 -10.36 -7.80
C ASN A 71 7.41 -10.46 -6.34
N ASP A 72 7.89 -9.56 -5.49
CA ASP A 72 7.45 -9.44 -4.11
C ASP A 72 6.30 -8.43 -3.97
N ASN A 73 5.08 -8.97 -3.92
CA ASN A 73 3.86 -8.18 -3.77
C ASN A 73 3.63 -7.62 -2.34
N THR A 74 4.52 -7.93 -1.39
CA THR A 74 4.34 -7.54 0.03
C THR A 74 5.15 -6.32 0.43
N SER A 75 6.22 -6.00 -0.32
CA SER A 75 7.11 -4.86 -0.02
C SER A 75 6.39 -3.51 -0.07
N LEU A 76 5.61 -3.25 -1.13
CA LEU A 76 4.86 -2.01 -1.29
C LEU A 76 3.80 -1.79 -0.18
N PRO A 77 2.89 -2.74 0.11
CA PRO A 77 1.96 -2.60 1.23
C PRO A 77 2.63 -2.42 2.59
N SER A 78 3.74 -3.13 2.83
CA SER A 78 4.49 -3.01 4.08
C SER A 78 5.18 -1.65 4.20
N PHE A 79 5.71 -1.14 3.09
CA PHE A 79 6.29 0.19 3.02
C PHE A 79 5.28 1.28 3.38
N LEU A 80 4.07 1.22 2.79
CA LEU A 80 2.99 2.17 3.11
C LEU A 80 2.59 2.12 4.59
N LYS A 81 2.53 0.93 5.21
CA LYS A 81 2.29 0.80 6.66
C LYS A 81 3.37 1.45 7.50
N TYR A 82 4.64 1.39 7.09
CA TYR A 82 5.69 2.11 7.80
C TYR A 82 5.53 3.62 7.66
N LEU A 83 5.16 4.13 6.48
CA LEU A 83 4.85 5.56 6.30
C LEU A 83 3.68 6.00 7.20
N GLU A 84 2.63 5.19 7.32
CA GLU A 84 1.51 5.40 8.25
C GLU A 84 2.01 5.46 9.70
N SER A 85 2.83 4.49 10.11
CA SER A 85 3.37 4.42 11.48
C SER A 85 4.28 5.61 11.83
N LEU A 86 4.99 6.15 10.84
CA LEU A 86 5.84 7.33 10.98
C LEU A 86 5.07 8.65 10.81
N GLN A 87 3.76 8.57 10.52
CA GLN A 87 2.92 9.73 10.22
C GLN A 87 3.47 10.58 9.06
N LEU A 88 4.04 9.91 8.05
CA LEU A 88 4.60 10.53 6.84
C LEU A 88 3.64 10.51 5.65
N VAL A 89 2.50 9.83 5.77
CA VAL A 89 1.39 9.98 4.83
C VAL A 89 0.56 11.20 5.24
N PRO A 90 0.01 11.96 4.26
CA PRO A 90 -0.94 13.01 4.56
C PRO A 90 -2.05 12.43 5.45
N PRO A 91 -2.52 13.17 6.48
CA PRO A 91 -3.71 12.75 7.21
C PRO A 91 -4.77 12.50 6.15
N ALA A 92 -5.32 11.27 6.13
CA ALA A 92 -6.30 10.86 5.13
C ALA A 92 -7.31 12.01 5.02
N ALA A 93 -7.31 12.69 3.87
CA ALA A 93 -8.03 13.95 3.68
C ALA A 93 -9.37 13.81 4.38
N GLU A 94 -9.59 14.63 5.43
CA GLU A 94 -10.68 14.50 6.41
C GLU A 94 -11.80 13.73 5.76
N LYS A 95 -11.96 12.43 6.10
CA LYS A 95 -12.87 11.51 5.41
C LYS A 95 -14.04 12.34 4.91
N ALA A 96 -14.08 12.59 3.59
CA ALA A 96 -15.02 13.54 3.04
C ALA A 96 -16.36 13.23 3.69
N LYS A 97 -16.96 14.24 4.35
CA LYS A 97 -18.17 14.15 5.20
C LYS A 97 -18.98 12.92 4.83
N PRO A 98 -19.35 12.05 5.80
CA PRO A 98 -19.97 10.77 5.50
C PRO A 98 -20.95 10.95 4.34
N GLY A 99 -20.64 10.31 3.21
CA GLY A 99 -21.55 10.27 2.08
C GLY A 99 -22.93 9.83 2.59
N PRO A 100 -24.02 10.21 1.88
CA PRO A 100 -25.37 9.92 2.34
C PRO A 100 -25.45 8.49 2.89
N ALA A 101 -26.00 8.36 4.10
CA ALA A 101 -26.07 7.09 4.82
C ALA A 101 -26.47 5.99 3.83
N PRO A 102 -25.81 4.83 3.84
CA PRO A 102 -26.05 3.80 2.84
C PRO A 102 -27.53 3.44 2.86
N THR A 103 -28.28 3.92 1.86
CA THR A 103 -29.60 3.39 1.56
C THR A 103 -29.33 2.01 1.00
N ALA A 104 -29.35 1.01 1.89
CA ALA A 104 -29.32 -0.38 1.50
C ALA A 104 -30.33 -0.54 0.36
N SER A 105 -29.89 -1.15 -0.74
CA SER A 105 -30.82 -1.50 -1.81
C SER A 105 -31.93 -2.38 -1.22
N PRO A 106 -33.12 -2.44 -1.84
CA PRO A 106 -34.20 -3.30 -1.36
C PRO A 106 -33.74 -4.76 -1.12
N ALA A 107 -32.79 -5.24 -1.93
CA ALA A 107 -32.16 -6.55 -1.76
C ALA A 107 -31.27 -6.65 -0.50
N GLN A 108 -30.51 -5.61 -0.18
CA GLN A 108 -29.69 -5.56 1.04
C GLN A 108 -30.54 -5.40 2.31
N GLN A 109 -31.68 -4.70 2.23
CA GLN A 109 -32.67 -4.66 3.32
C GLN A 109 -33.29 -6.04 3.57
N ALA A 110 -33.74 -6.72 2.51
CA ALA A 110 -34.29 -8.06 2.62
C ALA A 110 -33.29 -9.07 3.24
N LEU A 111 -32.01 -8.99 2.86
CA LEU A 111 -30.95 -9.82 3.45
C LEU A 111 -30.71 -9.51 4.93
N ASN A 112 -30.76 -8.24 5.32
CA ASN A 112 -30.61 -7.84 6.72
C ASN A 112 -31.81 -8.27 7.58
N ASP A 113 -33.02 -8.22 7.04
CA ASP A 113 -34.23 -8.64 7.73
C ASP A 113 -34.31 -10.17 7.90
N MET A 114 -33.93 -10.93 6.87
CA MET A 114 -33.78 -12.39 6.98
C MET A 114 -32.76 -12.78 8.05
N ARG A 115 -31.63 -12.07 8.11
CA ARG A 115 -30.57 -12.32 9.11
C ARG A 115 -31.02 -12.00 10.53
N LYS A 116 -31.91 -11.02 10.73
CA LYS A 116 -32.53 -10.73 12.04
C LYS A 116 -33.57 -11.78 12.44
N GLY A 117 -34.37 -12.27 11.49
CA GLY A 117 -35.39 -13.30 11.75
C GLY A 117 -34.79 -14.64 12.19
N LEU A 118 -33.60 -14.99 11.70
CA LEU A 118 -32.88 -16.21 12.08
C LEU A 118 -32.25 -16.16 13.48
N GLY A 119 -32.17 -14.98 14.11
CA GLY A 119 -31.57 -14.78 15.44
C GLY A 119 -32.58 -14.69 16.59
N GLN A 120 -33.88 -14.75 16.32
CA GLN A 120 -34.92 -14.73 17.36
C GLN A 120 -35.17 -16.17 17.84
N PRO A 121 -35.02 -16.49 19.14
CA PRO A 121 -35.36 -17.81 19.65
C PRO A 121 -36.87 -18.04 19.48
N LEU A 122 -37.24 -19.21 18.97
CA LEU A 122 -38.64 -19.63 18.83
C LEU A 122 -39.32 -19.55 20.21
N SER A 123 -40.24 -18.60 20.40
CA SER A 123 -41.04 -18.58 21.62
C SER A 123 -41.95 -19.81 21.61
N VAL A 124 -41.67 -20.77 22.48
CA VAL A 124 -42.53 -21.92 22.72
C VAL A 124 -43.80 -21.39 23.37
N VAL A 125 -44.91 -21.46 22.63
CA VAL A 125 -46.25 -21.12 23.11
C VAL A 125 -46.64 -22.18 24.15
N SER A 126 -46.94 -21.75 25.37
CA SER A 126 -47.58 -22.57 26.41
C SER A 126 -49.08 -22.58 26.25
#